data_AF-A0A953JM10-F1
#
_entry.id   AF-A0A953JM10-F1
#
_cell.length_a   1.000
_cell.length_b   1.000
_cell.length_c   1.000
_cell.angle_alpha   90.00
_cell.angle_beta   90.00
_cell.angle_gamma   90.00
#
_symmetry.space_group_name_H-M   'P 1'
#
loop_
_entity.id
_entity.type
_entity.pdbx_description
1 polymer ?
#
loop_
_entity_poly.entity_id
_entity_poly.type
_entity_poly.pdbx_seq_one_letter_code
_entity_poly.pdbx_strand_id
1 'polypeptide(L)'
;MKVGLGVVLFLLFAPVSAIVAQSTTSASTASTSDLKFSVTAGKATYLRYEPIVMRFKLRNPTNKDFVSRTTAPQFFQDSKLEITNSEGETSEVNTLSLAISHPEYSPLAKFEIKAGDKYEMTGFAAIDPALLAAPGKYTLRLTYKWRFPPDETLSAPPFEITILEPTGRDKAAFEFLSKNGKDVFFHGVDTPKNRDEVLQTFVRQYSDTGYGEYGIFALSSYYAYSINDKSRAKAELEKLLSSQNPYLAKRAAERLKELK
;
A
#
# COMPACT_ATOMS: atom_id res chain seq x y z
N MET A 1 -38.40 -97.75 3.12
CA MET A 1 -38.07 -97.08 1.84
C MET A 1 -38.67 -95.68 1.87
N LYS A 2 -37.83 -94.65 1.76
CA LYS A 2 -38.12 -93.21 1.53
C LYS A 2 -39.19 -92.52 2.42
N VAL A 3 -38.72 -91.71 3.36
CA VAL A 3 -39.39 -90.45 3.73
C VAL A 3 -38.35 -89.34 3.54
N GLY A 4 -38.61 -88.46 2.59
CA GLY A 4 -37.85 -87.23 2.38
C GLY A 4 -38.84 -86.07 2.47
N LEU A 5 -38.57 -85.12 3.37
CA LEU A 5 -39.20 -83.82 3.35
C LEU A 5 -38.11 -82.81 3.77
N GLY A 6 -37.50 -82.19 2.77
CA GLY A 6 -36.53 -81.12 2.96
C GLY A 6 -37.26 -79.82 3.28
N VAL A 7 -36.88 -79.18 4.37
CA VAL A 7 -37.24 -77.79 4.67
C VAL A 7 -36.06 -76.93 4.24
N VAL A 8 -36.26 -76.13 3.19
CA VAL A 8 -35.32 -75.11 2.74
C VAL A 8 -35.60 -73.84 3.54
N LEU A 9 -34.65 -73.44 4.38
CA LEU A 9 -34.72 -72.19 5.16
C LEU A 9 -34.07 -71.07 4.34
N PHE A 10 -34.88 -70.18 3.75
CA PHE A 10 -34.41 -68.96 3.09
C PHE A 10 -34.13 -67.88 4.15
N LEU A 11 -32.85 -67.58 4.40
CA LEU A 11 -32.43 -66.43 5.20
C LEU A 11 -32.41 -65.18 4.30
N LEU A 12 -33.37 -64.29 4.54
CA LEU A 12 -33.43 -62.94 3.97
C LEU A 12 -32.33 -62.05 4.59
N PHE A 13 -31.26 -61.81 3.84
CA PHE A 13 -30.32 -60.72 4.15
C PHE A 13 -30.88 -59.41 3.60
N ALA A 14 -31.39 -58.54 4.48
CA ALA A 14 -31.66 -57.15 4.12
C ALA A 14 -30.33 -56.37 4.10
N PRO A 15 -30.00 -55.61 3.04
CA PRO A 15 -28.83 -54.74 3.05
C PRO A 15 -29.10 -53.54 3.96
N VAL A 16 -28.34 -53.45 5.06
CA VAL A 16 -28.27 -52.25 5.89
C VAL A 16 -27.48 -51.22 5.08
N SER A 17 -28.17 -50.32 4.39
CA SER A 17 -27.58 -49.15 3.76
C SER A 17 -27.04 -48.23 4.86
N ALA A 18 -25.74 -48.34 5.15
CA ALA A 18 -25.03 -47.36 5.95
C ALA A 18 -25.00 -46.03 5.16
N ILE A 19 -25.92 -45.13 5.51
CA ILE A 19 -25.86 -43.74 5.08
C ILE A 19 -24.65 -43.14 5.80
N VAL A 20 -23.50 -43.16 5.13
CA VAL A 20 -22.36 -42.33 5.52
C VAL A 20 -22.78 -40.90 5.20
N ALA A 21 -23.27 -40.18 6.20
CA ALA A 21 -23.41 -38.75 6.14
C ALA A 21 -22.00 -38.18 5.94
N GLN A 22 -21.64 -37.86 4.69
CA GLN A 22 -20.51 -37.00 4.41
C GLN A 22 -20.87 -35.64 4.98
N SER A 23 -20.44 -35.40 6.21
CA SER A 23 -20.29 -34.05 6.75
C SER A 23 -19.29 -33.34 5.85
N THR A 24 -19.80 -32.64 4.84
CA THR A 24 -19.08 -31.59 4.14
C THR A 24 -18.81 -30.49 5.16
N THR A 25 -17.73 -30.65 5.93
CA THR A 25 -17.08 -29.53 6.59
C THR A 25 -16.57 -28.62 5.49
N SER A 26 -17.44 -27.73 5.01
CA SER A 26 -17.02 -26.53 4.30
C SER A 26 -16.00 -25.87 5.21
N ALA A 27 -14.72 -25.94 4.83
CA ALA A 27 -13.65 -25.29 5.59
C ALA A 27 -14.03 -23.81 5.68
N SER A 28 -14.45 -23.37 6.87
CA SER A 28 -14.83 -21.99 7.07
C SER A 28 -13.56 -21.15 6.90
N THR A 29 -13.53 -20.28 5.90
CA THR A 29 -12.50 -19.27 5.76
C THR A 29 -12.74 -18.12 6.74
N ALA A 30 -11.71 -17.40 7.13
CA ALA A 30 -11.87 -16.16 7.90
C ALA A 30 -12.69 -15.14 7.08
N SER A 31 -13.48 -14.29 7.76
CA SER A 31 -14.18 -13.16 7.12
C SER A 31 -13.28 -11.93 7.05
N THR A 32 -13.66 -10.94 6.25
CA THR A 32 -12.94 -9.65 6.17
C THR A 32 -12.93 -8.93 7.53
N SER A 33 -14.02 -9.05 8.30
CA SER A 33 -14.16 -8.49 9.65
C SER A 33 -13.22 -9.12 10.70
N ASP A 34 -12.70 -10.32 10.44
CA ASP A 34 -11.70 -10.96 11.30
C ASP A 34 -10.29 -10.36 11.12
N LEU A 35 -10.07 -9.60 10.04
CA LEU A 35 -8.76 -9.04 9.70
C LEU A 35 -8.46 -7.77 10.50
N LYS A 36 -7.20 -7.63 10.91
CA LYS A 36 -6.71 -6.43 11.59
C LYS A 36 -6.01 -5.52 10.59
N PHE A 37 -6.63 -4.38 10.32
CA PHE A 37 -6.07 -3.33 9.49
C PHE A 37 -5.32 -2.30 10.33
N SER A 38 -4.11 -1.93 9.90
CA SER A 38 -3.30 -0.91 10.56
C SER A 38 -2.49 -0.13 9.54
N VAL A 39 -2.26 1.14 9.85
CA VAL A 39 -1.43 2.04 9.05
C VAL A 39 -0.45 2.75 9.95
N THR A 40 0.77 2.94 9.45
CA THR A 40 1.82 3.70 10.13
C THR A 40 2.52 4.61 9.14
N ALA A 41 2.97 5.77 9.60
CA ALA A 41 3.90 6.61 8.87
C ALA A 41 5.31 5.99 8.90
N GLY A 42 6.11 6.25 7.87
CA GLY A 42 7.50 5.80 7.78
C GLY A 42 8.41 6.42 8.86
N LYS A 43 8.02 7.58 9.38
CA LYS A 43 8.66 8.25 10.52
C LYS A 43 7.63 9.12 11.27
N ALA A 44 8.00 9.58 12.47
CA ALA A 44 7.11 10.41 13.30
C ALA A 44 7.14 11.91 12.92
N THR A 45 8.21 12.37 12.28
CA THR A 45 8.47 13.80 12.05
C THR A 45 8.88 14.05 10.61
N TYR A 46 8.22 15.01 9.97
CA TYR A 46 8.42 15.39 8.58
C TYR A 46 8.70 16.89 8.47
N LEU A 47 9.45 17.30 7.46
CA LEU A 47 9.50 18.71 7.07
C LEU A 47 8.24 19.06 6.27
N ARG A 48 7.87 20.34 6.25
CA ARG A 48 6.83 20.82 5.32
C ARG A 48 7.14 20.40 3.88
N TYR A 49 6.14 19.96 3.13
CA TYR A 49 6.26 19.42 1.76
C TYR A 49 7.05 18.12 1.61
N GLU A 50 7.53 17.53 2.70
CA GLU A 50 8.18 16.23 2.62
C GLU A 50 7.15 15.13 2.32
N PRO A 51 7.39 14.26 1.31
CA PRO A 51 6.49 13.15 1.01
C PRO A 51 6.29 12.20 2.20
N ILE A 52 5.04 11.91 2.54
CA ILE A 52 4.72 10.96 3.62
C ILE A 52 4.70 9.54 3.05
N VAL A 53 5.68 8.73 3.47
CA VAL A 53 5.65 7.28 3.26
C VAL A 53 4.67 6.65 4.25
N MET A 54 3.70 5.91 3.77
CA MET A 54 2.77 5.14 4.59
C MET A 54 2.99 3.64 4.40
N ARG A 55 2.91 2.89 5.50
CA ARG A 55 2.90 1.42 5.51
C ARG A 55 1.54 0.94 5.96
N PHE A 56 0.86 0.24 5.07
CA PHE A 56 -0.40 -0.44 5.28
C PHE A 56 -0.15 -1.89 5.62
N LYS A 57 -0.96 -2.42 6.53
CA LYS A 57 -0.85 -3.80 6.99
C LYS A 57 -2.22 -4.38 7.25
N LEU A 58 -2.46 -5.54 6.66
CA LEU A 58 -3.62 -6.37 6.93
C LEU A 58 -3.13 -7.70 7.51
N ARG A 59 -3.53 -8.00 8.73
CA ARG A 59 -3.13 -9.22 9.44
C ARG A 59 -4.34 -10.14 9.60
N ASN A 60 -4.13 -11.43 9.39
CA ASN A 60 -5.10 -12.46 9.75
C ASN A 60 -4.70 -13.06 11.10
N PRO A 61 -5.31 -12.63 12.22
CA PRO A 61 -4.98 -13.16 13.54
C PRO A 61 -5.63 -14.52 13.83
N THR A 62 -6.46 -15.03 12.92
CA THR A 62 -7.23 -16.25 13.16
C THR A 62 -6.40 -17.50 12.90
N ASN A 63 -7.00 -18.66 13.17
CA ASN A 63 -6.47 -19.98 12.82
C ASN A 63 -6.99 -20.50 11.47
N LYS A 64 -7.64 -19.66 10.67
CA LYS A 64 -8.22 -20.01 9.37
C LYS A 64 -7.60 -19.13 8.29
N ASP A 65 -7.39 -19.67 7.11
CA ASP A 65 -6.95 -18.86 5.98
C ASP A 65 -8.05 -17.88 5.57
N PHE A 66 -7.66 -16.65 5.24
CA PHE A 66 -8.50 -15.67 4.59
C PHE A 66 -8.30 -15.79 3.08
N VAL A 67 -9.37 -16.01 2.33
CA VAL A 67 -9.33 -16.14 0.87
C VAL A 67 -10.39 -15.23 0.25
N SER A 68 -9.95 -14.26 -0.54
CA SER A 68 -10.81 -13.41 -1.35
C SER A 68 -10.70 -13.76 -2.83
N ARG A 69 -11.82 -13.72 -3.55
CA ARG A 69 -11.88 -13.99 -5.01
C ARG A 69 -11.49 -12.76 -5.83
N THR A 70 -10.53 -12.00 -5.33
CA THR A 70 -10.24 -10.64 -5.78
C THR A 70 -8.73 -10.43 -5.82
N THR A 71 -8.29 -9.39 -6.52
CA THR A 71 -6.89 -8.96 -6.49
C THR A 71 -6.47 -8.48 -5.11
N ALA A 72 -5.17 -8.39 -4.88
CA ALA A 72 -4.64 -7.82 -3.64
C ALA A 72 -5.16 -6.40 -3.37
N PRO A 73 -5.37 -6.03 -2.09
CA PRO A 73 -5.90 -4.72 -1.69
C PRO A 73 -5.12 -3.54 -2.30
N GLN A 74 -5.84 -2.59 -2.89
CA GLN A 74 -5.29 -1.33 -3.42
C GLN A 74 -5.42 -0.21 -2.38
N PHE A 75 -4.71 -0.33 -1.25
CA PHE A 75 -4.91 0.61 -0.12
C PHE A 75 -4.78 2.09 -0.50
N PHE A 76 -3.85 2.48 -1.38
CA PHE A 76 -3.72 3.89 -1.77
C PHE A 76 -4.92 4.41 -2.59
N GLN A 77 -5.68 3.55 -3.25
CA GLN A 77 -6.80 3.93 -4.13
C GLN A 77 -8.15 3.84 -3.43
N ASP A 78 -8.27 3.00 -2.40
CA ASP A 78 -9.55 2.68 -1.76
C ASP A 78 -9.62 3.15 -0.31
N SER A 79 -8.62 3.93 0.11
CA SER A 79 -8.58 4.51 1.44
C SER A 79 -8.96 5.98 1.45
N LYS A 80 -9.76 6.33 2.45
CA LYS A 80 -10.02 7.71 2.87
C LYS A 80 -9.13 8.02 4.07
N LEU A 81 -8.51 9.20 4.06
CA LEU A 81 -7.70 9.73 5.14
C LEU A 81 -8.36 10.99 5.70
N GLU A 82 -8.57 10.99 7.01
CA GLU A 82 -8.94 12.17 7.81
C GLU A 82 -7.68 12.71 8.47
N ILE A 83 -7.47 14.01 8.38
CA ILE A 83 -6.32 14.73 8.93
C ILE A 83 -6.87 15.78 9.89
N THR A 84 -6.55 15.65 11.17
CA THR A 84 -6.94 16.61 12.21
C THR A 84 -5.70 17.37 12.70
N ASN A 85 -5.72 18.70 12.64
CA ASN A 85 -4.63 19.55 13.14
C ASN A 85 -4.71 19.75 14.67
N SER A 86 -3.73 20.45 15.24
CA SER A 86 -3.68 20.73 16.69
C SER A 86 -4.82 21.63 17.19
N GLU A 87 -5.50 22.35 16.30
CA GLU A 87 -6.65 23.20 16.62
C GLU A 87 -7.97 22.41 16.57
N GLY A 88 -7.92 21.13 16.17
CA GLY A 88 -9.09 20.25 16.04
C GLY A 88 -9.79 20.34 14.68
N GLU A 89 -9.29 21.17 13.76
CA GLU A 89 -9.84 21.26 12.40
C GLU A 89 -9.53 19.98 11.63
N THR A 90 -10.52 19.46 10.93
CA THR A 90 -10.41 18.19 10.19
C THR A 90 -10.60 18.41 8.70
N SER A 91 -9.69 17.83 7.92
CA SER A 91 -9.74 17.76 6.46
C SER A 91 -9.77 16.31 5.99
N GLU A 92 -10.32 16.09 4.79
CA GLU A 92 -10.46 14.74 4.24
C GLU A 92 -9.76 14.61 2.88
N VAL A 93 -9.13 13.46 2.68
CA VAL A 93 -8.52 13.04 1.42
C VAL A 93 -9.15 11.72 1.00
N ASN A 94 -9.85 11.71 -0.14
CA ASN A 94 -10.64 10.56 -0.59
C ASN A 94 -9.85 9.51 -1.39
N THR A 95 -8.61 9.82 -1.79
CA THR A 95 -7.68 8.89 -2.43
C THR A 95 -6.25 9.30 -2.10
N LEU A 96 -5.39 8.33 -1.80
CA LEU A 96 -3.97 8.54 -1.52
C LEU A 96 -3.08 8.19 -2.72
N SER A 97 -3.68 7.94 -3.89
CA SER A 97 -2.98 7.70 -5.15
C SER A 97 -3.24 8.84 -6.12
N LEU A 98 -2.19 9.27 -6.82
CA LEU A 98 -2.27 10.17 -7.97
C LEU A 98 -2.66 9.44 -9.25
N ALA A 99 -2.17 8.20 -9.37
CA ALA A 99 -2.50 7.34 -10.48
C ALA A 99 -3.82 6.65 -10.13
N ILE A 100 -4.88 7.06 -10.80
CA ILE A 100 -6.12 6.27 -10.89
C ILE A 100 -5.88 5.20 -11.96
N SER A 101 -4.84 4.38 -11.81
CA SER A 101 -4.71 3.16 -12.60
C SER A 101 -5.51 2.09 -11.87
N HIS A 102 -6.74 1.87 -12.30
CA HIS A 102 -7.43 0.64 -11.93
C HIS A 102 -6.69 -0.48 -12.64
N PRO A 103 -5.90 -1.34 -11.97
CA PRO A 103 -5.45 -2.56 -12.65
C PRO A 103 -6.71 -3.23 -13.21
N GLU A 104 -6.66 -3.64 -14.47
CA GLU A 104 -7.77 -4.37 -15.08
C GLU A 104 -8.19 -5.49 -14.14
N TYR A 105 -9.44 -5.43 -13.70
CA TYR A 105 -10.01 -6.42 -12.80
C TYR A 105 -9.84 -7.79 -13.44
N SER A 106 -8.97 -8.62 -12.87
CA SER A 106 -8.95 -10.04 -13.20
C SER A 106 -9.82 -10.77 -12.19
N PRO A 107 -11.07 -11.15 -12.54
CA PRO A 107 -11.93 -11.94 -11.65
C PRO A 107 -11.36 -13.32 -11.31
N LEU A 108 -10.20 -13.68 -11.88
CA LEU A 108 -9.48 -14.92 -11.63
C LEU A 108 -8.33 -14.78 -10.61
N ALA A 109 -7.95 -13.55 -10.24
CA ALA A 109 -6.93 -13.36 -9.21
C ALA A 109 -7.53 -13.70 -7.84
N LYS A 110 -6.87 -14.60 -7.10
CA LYS A 110 -7.19 -14.89 -5.70
C LYS A 110 -6.20 -14.15 -4.81
N PHE A 111 -6.72 -13.50 -3.79
CA PHE A 111 -5.92 -12.91 -2.73
C PHE A 111 -6.08 -13.74 -1.46
N GLU A 112 -4.97 -14.09 -0.83
CA GLU A 112 -4.96 -14.96 0.33
C GLU A 112 -4.04 -14.41 1.41
N ILE A 113 -4.49 -14.52 2.67
CA ILE A 113 -3.67 -14.31 3.86
C ILE A 113 -3.82 -15.54 4.74
N LYS A 114 -2.74 -16.30 4.89
CA LYS A 114 -2.72 -17.50 5.73
C LYS A 114 -3.03 -17.17 7.19
N ALA A 115 -3.49 -18.19 7.92
CA ALA A 115 -3.64 -18.09 9.37
C ALA A 115 -2.35 -17.58 10.04
N GLY A 116 -2.47 -16.50 10.83
CA GLY A 116 -1.33 -15.86 11.50
C GLY A 116 -0.50 -14.88 10.65
N ASP A 117 -0.66 -14.91 9.32
CA ASP A 117 0.15 -14.13 8.38
C ASP A 117 -0.37 -12.69 8.20
N LYS A 118 0.38 -11.94 7.38
CA LYS A 118 0.11 -10.54 7.06
C LYS A 118 0.40 -10.23 5.59
N TYR A 119 -0.35 -9.27 5.07
CA TYR A 119 -0.07 -8.56 3.83
C TYR A 119 0.36 -7.12 4.16
N GLU A 120 1.40 -6.62 3.49
CA GLU A 120 1.93 -5.28 3.72
C GLU A 120 2.14 -4.55 2.38
N MET A 121 1.78 -3.28 2.33
CA MET A 121 2.09 -2.38 1.23
C MET A 121 2.72 -1.11 1.79
N THR A 122 3.75 -0.57 1.12
CA THR A 122 4.39 0.68 1.52
C THR A 122 4.54 1.57 0.30
N GLY A 123 4.29 2.87 0.44
CA GLY A 123 4.33 3.81 -0.67
C GLY A 123 4.19 5.26 -0.21
N PHE A 124 4.33 6.19 -1.16
CA PHE A 124 4.04 7.60 -0.92
C PHE A 124 2.54 7.85 -0.95
N ALA A 125 2.02 8.50 0.09
CA ALA A 125 0.65 8.98 0.10
C ALA A 125 0.55 10.30 -0.69
N ALA A 126 -0.39 10.36 -1.62
CA ALA A 126 -0.76 11.58 -2.32
C ALA A 126 -1.62 12.45 -1.40
N ILE A 127 -0.98 13.27 -0.58
CA ILE A 127 -1.65 14.24 0.29
C ILE A 127 -1.35 15.62 -0.25
N ASP A 128 -2.38 16.45 -0.45
CA ASP A 128 -2.14 17.84 -0.80
C ASP A 128 -1.40 18.55 0.35
N PRO A 129 -0.18 19.07 0.13
CA PRO A 129 0.59 19.70 1.20
C PRO A 129 -0.07 20.94 1.80
N ALA A 130 -1.09 21.52 1.17
CA ALA A 130 -1.92 22.55 1.79
C ALA A 130 -2.59 22.06 3.09
N LEU A 131 -2.94 20.77 3.17
CA LEU A 131 -3.57 20.15 4.35
C LEU A 131 -2.59 19.98 5.53
N LEU A 132 -1.29 20.06 5.25
CA LEU A 132 -0.20 19.93 6.21
C LEU A 132 0.71 21.17 6.17
N ALA A 133 0.15 22.31 5.79
CA ALA A 133 0.94 23.52 5.54
C ALA A 133 1.47 24.17 6.81
N ALA A 134 0.78 24.04 7.94
CA ALA A 134 1.23 24.61 9.21
C ALA A 134 2.19 23.63 9.93
N PRO A 135 3.30 24.11 10.51
CA PRO A 135 4.06 23.30 11.46
C PRO A 135 3.19 22.92 12.67
N GLY A 136 3.32 21.68 13.15
CA GLY A 136 2.53 21.22 14.28
C GLY A 136 2.29 19.71 14.29
N LYS A 137 1.53 19.26 15.27
CA LYS A 137 1.09 17.87 15.38
C LYS A 137 -0.21 17.65 14.61
N TYR A 138 -0.29 16.50 13.95
CA TYR A 138 -1.46 16.07 13.20
C TYR A 138 -1.84 14.65 13.61
N THR A 139 -3.14 14.43 13.80
CA THR A 139 -3.70 13.08 13.95
C THR A 139 -4.25 12.62 12.60
N LEU A 140 -3.82 11.44 12.15
CA LEU A 140 -4.25 10.84 10.91
C LEU A 140 -5.11 9.62 11.23
N ARG A 141 -6.31 9.57 10.66
CA ARG A 141 -7.21 8.41 10.74
C ARG A 141 -7.54 7.92 9.35
N LEU A 142 -7.43 6.62 9.15
CA LEU A 142 -7.56 6.05 7.82
C LEU A 142 -8.58 4.91 7.81
N THR A 143 -9.49 4.96 6.84
CA THR A 143 -10.48 3.93 6.57
C THR A 143 -10.22 3.35 5.19
N TYR A 144 -10.34 2.03 5.06
CA TYR A 144 -10.19 1.31 3.80
C TYR A 144 -11.53 0.68 3.43
N LYS A 145 -12.05 1.04 2.26
CA LYS A 145 -13.27 0.43 1.72
C LYS A 145 -12.90 -0.83 0.95
N TRP A 146 -13.27 -1.99 1.47
CA TRP A 146 -13.12 -3.25 0.76
C TRP A 146 -14.10 -3.26 -0.41
N ARG A 147 -13.60 -3.19 -1.64
CA ARG A 147 -14.41 -3.03 -2.87
C ARG A 147 -15.24 -4.26 -3.28
N PHE A 148 -15.21 -5.33 -2.50
CA PHE A 148 -15.77 -6.61 -2.89
C PHE A 148 -16.68 -7.18 -1.82
N PRO A 149 -17.76 -7.89 -2.18
CA PRO A 149 -18.67 -8.44 -1.18
C PRO A 149 -17.97 -9.35 -0.16
N PRO A 150 -18.34 -9.24 1.13
CA PRO A 150 -19.22 -8.22 1.69
C PRO A 150 -18.56 -6.82 1.68
N ASP A 151 -19.33 -5.80 1.29
CA ASP A 151 -18.89 -4.39 1.35
C ASP A 151 -18.59 -4.04 2.81
N GLU A 152 -17.31 -4.12 3.17
CA GLU A 152 -16.83 -3.88 4.52
C GLU A 152 -15.87 -2.70 4.53
N THR A 153 -15.91 -1.91 5.60
CA THR A 153 -14.95 -0.84 5.82
C THR A 153 -14.07 -1.22 6.99
N LEU A 154 -12.76 -1.25 6.75
CA LEU A 154 -11.75 -1.49 7.77
C LEU A 154 -11.20 -0.15 8.24
N SER A 155 -11.23 0.09 9.56
CA SER A 155 -10.67 1.30 10.16
C SER A 155 -9.35 0.99 10.84
N ALA A 156 -8.31 1.74 10.49
CA ALA A 156 -7.04 1.69 11.21
C ALA A 156 -7.14 2.54 12.50
N PRO A 157 -6.44 2.16 13.58
CA PRO A 157 -6.23 3.06 14.71
C PRO A 157 -5.60 4.38 14.23
N PRO A 158 -5.95 5.52 14.85
CA PRO A 158 -5.31 6.79 14.51
C PRO A 158 -3.82 6.77 14.87
N PHE A 159 -3.03 7.53 14.14
CA PHE A 159 -1.60 7.73 14.41
C PHE A 159 -1.22 9.19 14.25
N GLU A 160 -0.13 9.59 14.90
CA GLU A 160 0.32 10.98 14.89
C GLU A 160 1.55 11.19 14.01
N ILE A 161 1.64 12.35 13.40
CA ILE A 161 2.86 12.88 12.79
C ILE A 161 3.09 14.31 13.26
N THR A 162 4.34 14.78 13.18
CA THR A 162 4.71 16.17 13.41
C THR A 162 5.30 16.77 12.15
N ILE A 163 4.80 17.94 11.74
CA ILE A 163 5.35 18.74 10.64
C ILE A 163 6.22 19.84 11.24
N LEU A 164 7.47 19.95 10.78
CA LEU A 164 8.42 20.98 11.21
C LEU A 164 8.61 22.04 10.14
N GLU A 165 8.83 23.27 10.59
CA GLU A 165 9.29 24.35 9.72
C GLU A 165 10.74 24.07 9.28
N PRO A 166 11.03 24.08 7.96
CA PRO A 166 12.39 23.91 7.45
C PRO A 166 13.31 25.05 7.90
N THR A 167 14.56 24.73 8.20
CA THR A 167 15.59 25.72 8.59
C THR A 167 16.87 25.52 7.78
N GLY A 168 17.78 26.51 7.78
CA GLY A 168 19.07 26.39 7.10
C GLY A 168 18.97 25.99 5.62
N ARG A 169 19.70 24.95 5.21
CA ARG A 169 19.68 24.44 3.83
C ARG A 169 18.33 23.81 3.45
N ASP A 170 17.61 23.22 4.40
CA ASP A 170 16.26 22.69 4.16
C ASP A 170 15.28 23.82 3.83
N LYS A 171 15.43 24.99 4.46
CA LYS A 171 14.63 26.17 4.13
C LYS A 171 14.84 26.62 2.69
N ALA A 172 16.09 26.70 2.23
CA ALA A 172 16.39 27.06 0.84
C ALA A 172 15.83 26.04 -0.16
N ALA A 173 15.91 24.74 0.16
CA ALA A 173 15.30 23.69 -0.65
C ALA A 173 13.77 23.81 -0.69
N PHE A 174 13.12 24.04 0.46
CA PHE A 174 11.69 24.26 0.56
C PHE A 174 11.22 25.47 -0.25
N GLU A 175 11.94 26.59 -0.19
CA GLU A 175 11.65 27.79 -0.98
C GLU A 175 11.79 27.51 -2.48
N PHE A 176 12.81 26.74 -2.89
CA PHE A 176 12.97 26.30 -4.26
C PHE A 176 11.80 25.44 -4.74
N LEU A 177 11.37 24.45 -3.95
CA LEU A 177 10.22 23.59 -4.24
C LEU A 177 8.94 24.42 -4.38
N SER A 178 8.72 25.35 -3.44
CA SER A 178 7.54 26.23 -3.40
C SER A 178 7.44 27.11 -4.65
N LYS A 179 8.56 27.65 -5.13
CA LYS A 179 8.60 28.52 -6.31
C LYS A 179 8.37 27.76 -7.63
N ASN A 180 8.86 26.52 -7.72
CA ASN A 180 8.87 25.77 -8.98
C ASN A 180 7.71 24.78 -9.13
N GLY A 181 6.80 24.73 -8.16
CA GLY A 181 5.67 23.80 -8.14
C GLY A 181 6.05 22.46 -7.53
N LYS A 182 5.45 22.12 -6.39
CA LYS A 182 5.68 20.87 -5.65
C LYS A 182 5.37 19.61 -6.47
N ASP A 183 4.35 19.69 -7.34
CA ASP A 183 3.86 18.55 -8.11
C ASP A 183 4.86 18.11 -9.20
N VAL A 184 5.79 19.00 -9.56
CA VAL A 184 6.92 18.75 -10.47
C VAL A 184 7.87 17.68 -9.91
N PHE A 185 8.01 17.65 -8.58
CA PHE A 185 8.95 16.78 -7.88
C PHE A 185 8.32 15.45 -7.48
N PHE A 186 7.05 15.47 -7.08
CA PHE A 186 6.46 14.30 -6.42
C PHE A 186 5.20 13.76 -7.08
N HIS A 187 4.59 14.49 -8.04
CA HIS A 187 3.23 14.18 -8.45
C HIS A 187 2.90 14.07 -9.94
N GLY A 188 3.76 14.47 -10.88
CA GLY A 188 3.75 13.97 -12.27
C GLY A 188 2.51 14.22 -13.16
N VAL A 189 1.44 14.86 -12.66
CA VAL A 189 0.22 15.14 -13.46
C VAL A 189 0.40 16.40 -14.31
N ASP A 190 1.04 17.43 -13.77
CA ASP A 190 1.41 18.63 -14.52
C ASP A 190 2.93 18.76 -14.61
N THR A 191 3.44 18.58 -15.82
CA THR A 191 4.88 18.58 -16.10
C THR A 191 5.23 19.92 -16.74
N PRO A 192 5.87 20.85 -16.03
CA PRO A 192 6.34 22.09 -16.64
C PRO A 192 7.28 21.78 -17.79
N LYS A 193 7.30 22.65 -18.81
CA LYS A 193 8.17 22.50 -19.98
C LYS A 193 9.68 22.43 -19.63
N ASN A 194 10.08 22.92 -18.46
CA ASN A 194 11.46 22.93 -17.95
C ASN A 194 11.70 21.98 -16.76
N ARG A 195 10.87 20.94 -16.60
CA ARG A 195 10.98 20.00 -15.47
C ARG A 195 12.37 19.36 -15.35
N ASP A 196 13.01 19.08 -16.47
CA ASP A 196 14.35 18.50 -16.51
C ASP A 196 15.40 19.40 -15.87
N GLU A 197 15.41 20.68 -16.22
CA GLU A 197 16.35 21.68 -15.70
C GLU A 197 16.08 21.94 -14.21
N VAL A 198 14.80 22.01 -13.84
CA VAL A 198 14.36 22.22 -12.45
C VAL A 198 14.76 21.05 -11.56
N LEU A 199 14.49 19.80 -11.96
CA LEU A 199 14.87 18.61 -11.20
C LEU A 199 16.40 18.46 -11.10
N GLN A 200 17.12 18.66 -12.20
CA GLN A 200 18.59 18.60 -12.21
C GLN A 200 19.20 19.68 -11.31
N THR A 201 18.67 20.89 -11.36
CA THR A 201 19.13 22.00 -10.51
C THR A 201 18.86 21.71 -9.04
N PHE A 202 17.68 21.17 -8.72
CA PHE A 202 17.34 20.80 -7.36
C PHE A 202 18.29 19.73 -6.80
N VAL A 203 18.47 18.62 -7.52
CA VAL A 203 19.36 17.53 -7.07
C VAL A 203 20.81 18.01 -6.93
N ARG A 204 21.28 18.87 -7.85
CA ARG A 204 22.63 19.44 -7.79
C ARG A 204 22.84 20.34 -6.57
N GLN A 205 21.83 21.12 -6.18
CA GLN A 205 21.97 22.13 -5.13
C GLN A 205 21.55 21.65 -3.74
N TYR A 206 20.63 20.68 -3.66
CA TYR A 206 19.91 20.33 -2.43
C TYR A 206 19.84 18.81 -2.17
N SER A 207 20.67 17.99 -2.81
CA SER A 207 20.69 16.53 -2.58
C SER A 207 21.05 16.12 -1.15
N ASP A 208 21.68 17.01 -0.39
CA ASP A 208 22.08 16.83 1.00
C ASP A 208 21.00 17.26 2.02
N THR A 209 19.87 17.79 1.54
CA THR A 209 18.75 18.26 2.38
C THR A 209 17.77 17.13 2.69
N GLY A 210 16.83 17.37 3.62
CA GLY A 210 15.74 16.44 3.95
C GLY A 210 14.81 16.11 2.77
N TYR A 211 14.92 16.85 1.66
CA TYR A 211 14.19 16.62 0.42
C TYR A 211 15.03 15.91 -0.65
N GLY A 212 16.35 15.84 -0.47
CA GLY A 212 17.32 15.48 -1.50
C GLY A 212 17.12 14.09 -2.08
N GLU A 213 16.92 13.09 -1.22
CA GLU A 213 16.73 11.70 -1.65
C GLU A 213 15.44 11.52 -2.49
N TYR A 214 14.38 12.25 -2.15
CA TYR A 214 13.14 12.24 -2.95
C TYR A 214 13.36 12.91 -4.31
N GLY A 215 14.13 14.01 -4.35
CA GLY A 215 14.52 14.67 -5.59
C GLY A 215 15.35 13.76 -6.51
N ILE A 216 16.31 13.02 -5.95
CA ILE A 216 17.11 12.03 -6.68
C ILE A 216 16.21 10.93 -7.25
N PHE A 217 15.28 10.40 -6.45
CA PHE A 217 14.33 9.39 -6.89
C PHE A 217 13.39 9.89 -8.01
N ALA A 218 12.94 11.14 -7.92
CA ALA A 218 12.13 11.77 -8.95
C ALA A 218 12.92 11.96 -10.26
N LEU A 219 14.15 12.46 -10.17
CA LEU A 219 15.04 12.67 -11.31
C LEU A 219 15.37 11.35 -12.02
N SER A 220 15.63 10.28 -11.26
CA SER A 220 15.89 8.97 -11.84
C SER A 220 14.67 8.40 -12.56
N SER A 221 13.47 8.63 -12.03
CA SER A 221 12.20 8.27 -12.68
C SER A 221 12.04 9.00 -14.01
N TYR A 222 12.33 10.30 -14.02
CA TYR A 222 12.27 11.13 -15.22
C TYR A 222 13.25 10.62 -16.30
N TYR A 223 14.49 10.33 -15.91
CA TYR A 223 15.47 9.71 -16.80
C TYR A 223 15.00 8.38 -17.39
N ALA A 224 14.48 7.48 -16.55
CA ALA A 224 14.06 6.16 -16.99
C ALA A 224 12.85 6.19 -17.93
N TYR A 225 11.82 6.98 -17.61
CA TYR A 225 10.50 6.84 -18.26
C TYR A 225 10.11 7.99 -19.18
N SER A 226 10.66 9.20 -18.97
CA SER A 226 10.31 10.37 -19.80
C SER A 226 11.30 10.60 -20.93
N ILE A 227 12.60 10.39 -20.68
CA ILE A 227 13.64 10.57 -21.71
C ILE A 227 14.29 9.25 -22.14
N ASN A 228 13.94 8.13 -21.50
CA ASN A 228 14.48 6.78 -21.77
C ASN A 228 16.02 6.69 -21.69
N ASP A 229 16.64 7.50 -20.82
CA ASP A 229 18.07 7.46 -20.50
C ASP A 229 18.32 6.57 -19.29
N LYS A 230 18.42 5.26 -19.54
CA LYS A 230 18.64 4.26 -18.49
C LYS A 230 19.99 4.44 -17.78
N SER A 231 21.00 5.01 -18.44
CA SER A 231 22.34 5.18 -17.86
C SER A 231 22.31 6.23 -16.76
N ARG A 232 21.76 7.42 -17.06
CA ARG A 232 21.60 8.47 -16.04
C ARG A 232 20.62 8.06 -14.94
N ALA A 233 19.56 7.32 -15.29
CA ALA A 233 18.64 6.78 -14.29
C ALA A 233 19.35 5.86 -13.28
N LYS A 234 20.20 4.94 -13.75
CA LYS A 234 21.00 4.06 -12.88
C LYS A 234 21.93 4.85 -11.98
N ALA A 235 22.67 5.80 -12.54
CA ALA A 235 23.60 6.64 -11.78
C ALA A 235 22.93 7.41 -10.63
N GLU A 236 21.70 7.91 -10.82
CA GLU A 236 20.94 8.55 -9.76
C GLU A 236 20.39 7.54 -8.73
N LEU A 237 19.89 6.38 -9.17
CA LEU A 237 19.38 5.34 -8.27
C LEU A 237 20.46 4.74 -7.36
N GLU A 238 21.68 4.59 -7.85
CA GLU A 238 22.80 4.06 -7.07
C GLU A 238 23.10 4.93 -5.84
N LYS A 239 22.90 6.25 -5.93
CA LYS A 239 23.06 7.18 -4.80
C LYS A 239 22.08 6.88 -3.64
N LEU A 240 20.95 6.23 -3.93
CA LEU A 240 19.92 5.92 -2.94
C LEU A 240 20.11 4.56 -2.27
N LEU A 241 21.05 3.72 -2.72
CA LEU A 241 21.25 2.39 -2.13
C LEU A 241 21.73 2.44 -0.67
N SER A 242 22.44 3.51 -0.30
CA SER A 242 22.88 3.76 1.08
C SER A 242 21.97 4.72 1.84
N SER A 243 20.78 5.01 1.31
CA SER A 243 19.81 5.91 1.92
C SER A 243 19.41 5.46 3.33
N GLN A 244 19.28 6.41 4.25
CA GLN A 244 18.72 6.15 5.58
C GLN A 244 17.19 6.00 5.54
N ASN A 245 16.56 6.32 4.41
CA ASN A 245 15.16 6.04 4.14
C ASN A 245 15.03 4.62 3.55
N PRO A 246 14.62 3.61 4.36
CA PRO A 246 14.60 2.21 3.91
C PRO A 246 13.61 1.96 2.78
N TYR A 247 12.57 2.80 2.64
CA TYR A 247 11.65 2.70 1.51
C TYR A 247 12.33 3.13 0.21
N LEU A 248 13.02 4.27 0.20
CA LEU A 248 13.74 4.74 -0.99
C LEU A 248 14.87 3.79 -1.39
N ALA A 249 15.67 3.31 -0.42
CA ALA A 249 16.73 2.33 -0.68
C ALA A 249 16.18 1.05 -1.34
N LYS A 250 15.08 0.51 -0.80
CA LYS A 250 14.41 -0.67 -1.37
C LYS A 250 13.90 -0.40 -2.79
N ARG A 251 13.19 0.72 -3.02
CA ARG A 251 12.63 1.07 -4.33
C ARG A 251 13.73 1.32 -5.37
N ALA A 252 14.86 1.90 -4.95
CA ALA A 252 16.00 2.07 -5.83
C ALA A 252 16.59 0.72 -6.26
N ALA A 253 16.78 -0.20 -5.33
CA ALA A 253 17.26 -1.55 -5.63
C ALA A 253 16.31 -2.35 -6.54
N GLU A 254 14.99 -2.22 -6.37
CA GLU A 254 13.98 -2.81 -7.26
C GLU A 254 14.10 -2.27 -8.68
N ARG A 255 14.08 -0.94 -8.85
CA ARG A 255 14.16 -0.30 -10.18
C ARG A 255 15.47 -0.55 -10.89
N LEU A 256 16.59 -0.62 -10.17
CA LEU A 256 17.88 -0.99 -10.78
C LEU A 256 17.84 -2.38 -11.43
N LYS A 257 17.02 -3.31 -10.93
CA LYS A 257 16.84 -4.63 -11.57
C LYS A 257 16.01 -4.55 -12.85
N GLU A 258 15.00 -3.68 -12.89
CA GLU A 258 14.14 -3.46 -14.06
C GLU A 258 14.87 -2.75 -15.21
N LEU A 259 15.91 -1.97 -14.89
CA LEU A 259 16.72 -1.24 -15.86
C LEU A 259 17.90 -2.05 -16.42
N LYS A 260 18.09 -3.30 -15.98
CA LYS A 260 19.09 -4.23 -16.57
C LYS A 260 18.63 -4.68 -17.95
#